data_AF-A0A2P8DB95-F1
#
_entry.id   AF-A0A2P8DB95-F1
#
_cell.length_a   1.000
_cell.length_b   1.000
_cell.length_c   1.000
_cell.angle_alpha   90.00
_cell.angle_beta   90.00
_cell.angle_gamma   90.00
#
_symmetry.space_group_name_H-M   'P 1'
#
loop_
_entity.id
_entity.type
_entity.pdbx_description
1 polymer ?
#
loop_
_entity_poly.entity_id
_entity_poly.type
_entity_poly.pdbx_seq_one_letter_code
_entity_poly.pdbx_strand_id
1 'polypeptide(L)'
;MSKIEQLEQFLKESPDDCFLKHALALECIKAGDDERARKLFEENRAFDPSYIATYYHLGKLLERGGLQEAAIAVYEQGMEQARAAGDNHAYSELRSVHEDLIY
;
A
#
# COMPACT_ATOMS: atom_id res chain seq x y z
N MET A 1 23.59 4.11 8.79
CA MET A 1 22.30 4.68 8.37
C MET A 1 21.46 3.53 7.87
N SER A 2 20.33 3.30 8.53
CA SER A 2 19.33 2.31 8.15
C SER A 2 18.62 2.71 6.84
N LYS A 3 17.96 1.74 6.20
CA LYS A 3 17.16 2.01 4.99
C LYS A 3 16.03 3.02 5.26
N ILE A 4 15.43 2.95 6.44
CA ILE A 4 14.40 3.89 6.92
C ILE A 4 14.96 5.32 6.96
N GLU A 5 16.10 5.53 7.63
CA GLU A 5 16.71 6.87 7.74
C GLU A 5 17.08 7.45 6.36
N GLN A 6 17.53 6.62 5.42
CA GLN A 6 17.82 7.05 4.05
C GLN A 6 16.55 7.51 3.31
N LEU A 7 15.47 6.72 3.41
CA LEU A 7 14.19 7.05 2.77
C LEU A 7 13.56 8.31 3.38
N GLU A 8 13.64 8.48 4.70
CA GLU A 8 13.22 9.72 5.38
C GLU A 8 14.01 10.93 4.92
N GLN A 9 15.32 10.79 4.67
CA GLN A 9 16.13 11.88 4.14
C GLN A 9 15.67 12.28 2.73
N PHE A 10 15.44 11.31 1.84
CA PHE A 10 14.94 11.60 0.50
C PHE A 10 13.54 12.22 0.52
N LEU A 11 12.68 11.80 1.45
CA LEU A 11 11.36 12.40 1.64
C LEU A 11 11.41 13.83 2.19
N LYS A 12 12.51 14.29 2.81
CA LYS A 12 12.64 15.71 3.15
C LYS A 12 12.80 16.58 1.90
N GLU A 13 13.40 16.03 0.85
CA GLU A 13 13.60 16.72 -0.43
C GLU A 13 12.36 16.57 -1.34
N SER A 14 11.72 15.39 -1.29
CA SER A 14 10.50 15.08 -2.06
C SER A 14 9.39 14.52 -1.15
N PRO A 15 8.70 15.37 -0.35
CA PRO A 15 7.73 14.92 0.65
C PRO A 15 6.51 14.19 0.11
N ASP A 16 6.24 14.30 -1.18
CA ASP A 16 5.05 13.75 -1.84
C ASP A 16 5.38 12.63 -2.83
N ASP A 17 6.61 12.12 -2.79
CA ASP A 17 7.00 10.99 -3.63
C ASP A 17 6.35 9.69 -3.14
N CYS A 18 5.31 9.26 -3.85
CA CYS A 18 4.57 8.03 -3.56
C CYS A 18 5.46 6.79 -3.52
N PHE A 19 6.47 6.72 -4.37
CA PHE A 19 7.40 5.59 -4.41
C PHE A 19 8.26 5.54 -3.15
N LEU A 20 8.80 6.69 -2.71
CA LEU A 20 9.58 6.76 -1.48
C LEU A 20 8.75 6.49 -0.23
N LYS A 21 7.52 7.04 -0.14
CA LYS A 21 6.58 6.74 0.95
C LYS A 21 6.21 5.26 0.99
N HIS A 22 5.96 4.66 -0.18
CA HIS A 22 5.65 3.23 -0.29
C HIS A 22 6.82 2.37 0.16
N ALA A 23 8.03 2.67 -0.32
CA ALA A 23 9.25 1.98 0.10
C ALA A 23 9.48 2.10 1.61
N LEU A 24 9.25 3.29 2.19
CA LEU A 24 9.38 3.51 3.62
C LEU A 24 8.37 2.68 4.41
N ALA A 25 7.11 2.59 3.94
CA ALA A 25 6.09 1.77 4.56
C ALA A 25 6.46 0.28 4.56
N LEU A 26 7.06 -0.23 3.49
CA LEU A 26 7.55 -1.61 3.43
C LEU A 26 8.70 -1.86 4.42
N GLU A 27 9.61 -0.90 4.60
CA GLU A 27 10.66 -1.01 5.62
C GLU A 27 10.09 -0.92 7.05
N CYS A 28 9.06 -0.12 7.27
CA CYS A 28 8.32 -0.08 8.54
C CYS A 28 7.67 -1.44 8.86
N ILE A 29 7.05 -2.12 7.87
CA ILE A 29 6.53 -3.49 8.04
C ILE A 29 7.63 -4.45 8.49
N LYS A 30 8.81 -4.40 7.85
CA LYS A 30 9.94 -5.26 8.20
C LYS A 30 10.46 -4.99 9.62
N ALA A 31 10.34 -3.75 10.08
CA ALA A 31 10.69 -3.34 11.44
C ALA A 31 9.60 -3.67 12.48
N GLY A 32 8.44 -4.18 12.06
CA GLY A 32 7.29 -4.43 12.93
C GLY A 32 6.48 -3.19 13.30
N ASP A 33 6.75 -2.05 12.66
CA ASP A 33 6.04 -0.79 12.86
C ASP A 33 4.86 -0.67 11.90
N ASP A 34 3.84 -1.50 12.16
CA ASP A 34 2.67 -1.66 11.32
C ASP A 34 1.78 -0.41 11.29
N GLU A 35 1.70 0.31 12.41
CA GLU A 35 0.94 1.55 12.51
C GLU A 35 1.51 2.62 11.58
N ARG A 36 2.84 2.79 11.61
CA ARG A 36 3.52 3.74 10.74
C ARG A 36 3.42 3.34 9.27
N ALA A 37 3.59 2.05 8.96
CA ALA A 37 3.43 1.56 7.60
C ALA A 37 2.02 1.84 7.05
N ARG A 38 0.99 1.58 7.86
CA ARG A 38 -0.40 1.83 7.50
C ARG A 38 -0.62 3.31 7.18
N LYS A 39 -0.14 4.21 8.05
CA LYS A 39 -0.29 5.65 7.85
C LYS A 39 0.33 6.10 6.52
N LEU A 40 1.55 5.63 6.22
CA LEU A 40 2.24 5.97 4.97
C LEU A 40 1.49 5.47 3.73
N PHE A 41 0.93 4.26 3.77
CA PHE A 41 0.10 3.76 2.69
C PHE A 41 -1.22 4.53 2.55
N GLU A 42 -1.88 4.87 3.66
CA GLU A 42 -3.11 5.67 3.64
C GLU A 42 -2.85 7.08 3.08
N GLU A 43 -1.72 7.71 3.45
CA GLU A 43 -1.25 8.98 2.88
C GLU A 43 -1.01 8.87 1.37
N ASN A 44 -0.34 7.80 0.91
CA ASN A 44 -0.16 7.54 -0.51
C ASN A 44 -1.47 7.42 -1.25
N ARG A 45 -2.39 6.60 -0.74
CA ARG A 45 -3.72 6.39 -1.35
C ARG A 45 -4.52 7.69 -1.41
N ALA A 46 -4.42 8.54 -0.39
CA ALA A 46 -5.11 9.83 -0.36
C ALA A 46 -4.48 10.86 -1.31
N PHE A 47 -3.15 10.85 -1.44
CA PHE A 47 -2.41 11.79 -2.27
C PHE A 47 -2.49 11.41 -3.76
N ASP A 48 -2.23 10.16 -4.09
CA ASP A 48 -2.28 9.62 -5.45
C ASP A 48 -3.03 8.27 -5.48
N PRO A 49 -4.35 8.29 -5.69
CA PRO A 49 -5.14 7.08 -5.84
C PRO A 49 -4.68 6.19 -7.00
N SER A 50 -3.96 6.72 -8.00
CA SER A 50 -3.49 5.96 -9.16
C SER A 50 -2.23 5.13 -8.87
N TYR A 51 -1.61 5.32 -7.70
CA TYR A 51 -0.43 4.56 -7.29
C TYR A 51 -0.80 3.14 -6.80
N ILE A 52 -1.12 2.26 -7.76
CA ILE A 52 -1.77 0.96 -7.55
C ILE A 52 -1.00 0.03 -6.59
N ALA A 53 0.33 0.09 -6.56
CA ALA A 53 1.16 -0.76 -5.70
C ALA A 53 0.78 -0.65 -4.20
N THR A 54 0.25 0.50 -3.78
CA THR A 54 -0.14 0.72 -2.37
C THR A 54 -1.33 -0.13 -1.93
N TYR A 55 -2.29 -0.43 -2.82
CA TYR A 55 -3.50 -1.16 -2.42
C TYR A 55 -3.19 -2.59 -2.00
N TYR A 56 -2.29 -3.28 -2.72
CA TYR A 56 -1.90 -4.64 -2.39
C TYR A 56 -1.29 -4.70 -0.98
N HIS A 57 -0.28 -3.86 -0.72
CA HIS A 57 0.43 -3.88 0.55
C HIS A 57 -0.41 -3.35 1.73
N LEU A 58 -1.24 -2.33 1.50
CA LEU A 58 -2.17 -1.86 2.52
C LEU A 58 -3.21 -2.92 2.88
N GLY A 59 -3.77 -3.62 1.89
CA GLY A 59 -4.72 -4.71 2.15
C GLY A 59 -4.07 -5.84 2.95
N LYS A 60 -2.87 -6.32 2.57
CA LYS A 60 -2.17 -7.40 3.31
C LYS A 60 -1.87 -6.98 4.75
N LEU A 61 -1.53 -5.70 4.95
CA LEU A 61 -1.28 -5.12 6.26
C LEU A 61 -2.55 -5.13 7.14
N LEU A 62 -3.69 -4.76 6.56
CA LEU A 62 -4.99 -4.77 7.25
C LEU A 62 -5.46 -6.19 7.57
N GLU A 63 -5.27 -7.14 6.65
CA GLU A 63 -5.52 -8.57 6.89
C GLU A 63 -4.74 -9.08 8.10
N ARG A 64 -3.44 -8.82 8.15
CA ARG A 64 -2.58 -9.22 9.28
C ARG A 64 -3.05 -8.59 10.60
N GLY A 65 -3.61 -7.38 10.54
CA GLY A 65 -4.21 -6.70 11.69
C GLY A 65 -5.61 -7.19 12.08
N GLY A 66 -6.18 -8.18 11.38
CA GLY A 66 -7.54 -8.67 11.62
C GLY A 66 -8.64 -7.74 11.10
N LEU A 67 -8.29 -6.72 10.31
CA LEU A 67 -9.21 -5.73 9.77
C LEU A 67 -9.71 -6.15 8.39
N GLN A 68 -10.38 -7.30 8.33
CA GLN A 68 -10.77 -7.96 7.07
C GLN A 68 -11.67 -7.09 6.19
N GLU A 69 -12.72 -6.47 6.75
CA GLU A 69 -13.63 -5.58 5.99
C GLU A 69 -12.89 -4.40 5.36
N ALA A 70 -11.92 -3.83 6.09
CA ALA A 70 -11.11 -2.72 5.57
C ALA A 70 -10.17 -3.20 4.46
N ALA A 71 -9.59 -4.40 4.58
CA ALA A 71 -8.74 -4.97 3.55
C ALA A 71 -9.53 -5.23 2.24
N ILE A 72 -10.73 -5.81 2.34
CA ILE A 72 -11.64 -6.03 1.21
C ILE A 72 -11.89 -4.71 0.47
N ALA A 73 -12.32 -3.67 1.19
CA ALA A 73 -12.59 -2.36 0.58
C ALA A 73 -11.35 -1.75 -0.09
N VAL A 74 -10.16 -1.96 0.48
CA VAL A 74 -8.88 -1.50 -0.11
C VAL A 74 -8.59 -2.24 -1.41
N TYR A 75 -8.80 -3.55 -1.47
CA TYR A 75 -8.58 -4.33 -2.70
C TYR A 75 -9.57 -3.96 -3.79
N GLU A 76 -10.85 -3.76 -3.45
CA GLU A 76 -11.87 -3.31 -4.38
C GLU A 76 -11.48 -1.97 -5.03
N GLN A 77 -11.07 -0.99 -4.21
CA GLN A 77 -10.57 0.29 -4.70
C GLN A 77 -9.34 0.13 -5.59
N GLY A 78 -8.37 -0.70 -5.19
CA GLY A 78 -7.18 -0.96 -6.00
C GLY A 78 -7.52 -1.58 -7.36
N MET A 79 -8.47 -2.51 -7.40
CA MET A 79 -8.96 -3.12 -8.63
C MET A 79 -9.62 -2.09 -9.55
N GLU A 80 -10.38 -1.14 -9.00
CA GLU A 80 -10.94 -0.03 -9.80
C GLU A 80 -9.84 0.83 -10.43
N GLN A 81 -8.81 1.18 -9.68
CA GLN A 81 -7.68 1.98 -10.16
C GLN A 81 -6.85 1.23 -11.21
N ALA A 82 -6.55 -0.05 -10.97
CA ALA A 82 -5.84 -0.90 -11.92
C ALA A 82 -6.61 -1.04 -13.23
N ARG A 83 -7.93 -1.23 -13.15
CA ARG A 83 -8.81 -1.29 -14.33
C ARG A 83 -8.82 0.04 -15.08
N ALA A 84 -8.90 1.16 -14.38
CA ALA A 84 -8.87 2.49 -15.00
C ALA A 84 -7.53 2.77 -15.71
N ALA A 85 -6.42 2.29 -15.15
CA ALA A 85 -5.08 2.40 -15.75
C ALA A 85 -4.81 1.38 -16.88
N GLY A 86 -5.67 0.38 -17.07
CA GLY A 86 -5.42 -0.73 -17.99
C GLY A 86 -4.35 -1.72 -17.51
N ASP A 87 -4.00 -1.69 -16.22
CA ASP A 87 -3.02 -2.57 -15.60
C ASP A 87 -3.66 -3.92 -15.22
N ASN A 88 -3.72 -4.81 -16.21
CA ASN A 88 -4.28 -6.15 -16.03
C ASN A 88 -3.48 -7.02 -15.05
N HIS A 89 -2.18 -6.75 -14.91
CA HIS A 89 -1.32 -7.52 -14.00
C HIS A 89 -1.68 -7.20 -12.56
N ALA A 90 -1.64 -5.92 -12.19
CA ALA A 90 -2.00 -5.48 -10.84
C ALA A 90 -3.46 -5.79 -10.50
N TYR A 91 -4.38 -5.64 -11.46
CA TYR A 91 -5.79 -6.05 -11.28
C TYR A 91 -5.91 -7.52 -10.91
N SER A 92 -5.18 -8.40 -11.61
CA SER A 92 -5.23 -9.85 -11.36
C SER A 92 -4.63 -10.22 -10.00
N GLU A 93 -3.54 -9.58 -9.59
CA GLU A 93 -2.93 -9.78 -8.27
C GLU A 93 -3.88 -9.37 -7.14
N LEU A 94 -4.48 -8.16 -7.25
CA LEU A 94 -5.44 -7.65 -6.27
C LEU A 94 -6.70 -8.52 -6.20
N ARG A 95 -7.20 -8.97 -7.35
CA ARG A 95 -8.36 -9.85 -7.41
C ARG A 95 -8.09 -11.20 -6.73
N SER A 96 -6.91 -11.78 -6.94
CA SER A 96 -6.56 -13.06 -6.32
C SER A 96 -6.59 -12.97 -4.80
N VAL A 97 -5.93 -11.96 -4.21
CA VAL A 97 -5.89 -11.81 -2.75
C VAL A 97 -7.24 -11.39 -2.18
N HIS A 98 -8.06 -10.65 -2.94
CA HIS A 98 -9.43 -10.33 -2.56
C HIS A 98 -10.29 -11.60 -2.51
N GLU A 99 -10.24 -12.44 -3.55
CA GLU A 99 -10.97 -13.71 -3.61
C GLU A 99 -10.55 -14.65 -2.46
N ASP A 100 -9.25 -14.81 -2.21
CA ASP A 100 -8.74 -15.62 -1.10
C ASP A 100 -9.19 -15.12 0.28
N LEU A 101 -9.51 -13.83 0.41
CA LEU A 101 -9.93 -13.24 1.68
C LEU A 101 -11.43 -13.41 1.95
N ILE A 102 -12.26 -13.59 0.93
CA ILE A 102 -13.73 -13.68 1.06
C ILE A 102 -14.26 -15.12 1.09
N TYR A 103 -13.43 -16.12 0.76
CA TYR A 103 -13.76 -17.55 0.76
C TYR A 103 -13.15 -18.28 1.96
#